data_AF-A0A353Q9Y4-F1
#
_entry.id   AF-A0A353Q9Y4-F1
#
_cell.length_a   1.000
_cell.length_b   1.000
_cell.length_c   1.000
_cell.angle_alpha   90.00
_cell.angle_beta   90.00
_cell.angle_gamma   90.00
#
_symmetry.space_group_name_H-M   'P 1'
#
loop_
_entity.id
_entity.type
_entity.pdbx_description
1 polymer ?
#
loop_
_entity_poly.entity_id
_entity_poly.type
_entity_poly.pdbx_seq_one_letter_code
_entity_poly.pdbx_strand_id
1 'polypeptide(L)'
;MFTQQDLDQLQNKGISTTQIEKQLVYFRDGFPYLSIVAAASVDKGILQVAEDDEPHYQEAWRHFLKGNKKVVKFVPASGAASRMFKDLFAFLDADNKEPVKESEKLFFEHIRQFAFFDQLNTTCEKHYGANISSLCADGRYKDVVKALLDADGLNYGNLPKGLLSFHSYPEGNRTPVGEHLTEGTYYAKDKGDNVRVHFTVSAEHQALFELLVAARKPVYAHKLHVTFEVGFSVQKTATDTLAVDKNNEPFRN
;
A
#
# COMPACT_ATOMS: atom_id res chain seq x y z
N MET A 1 33.95 -3.42 11.05
CA MET A 1 33.96 -4.84 11.49
C MET A 1 32.64 -5.11 12.20
N PHE A 2 32.00 -6.27 11.99
CA PHE A 2 30.75 -6.61 12.69
C PHE A 2 31.02 -6.93 14.16
N THR A 3 30.16 -6.44 15.04
CA THR A 3 30.14 -6.82 16.47
C THR A 3 29.44 -8.16 16.65
N GLN A 4 29.60 -8.80 17.81
CA GLN A 4 28.87 -10.03 18.12
C GLN A 4 27.34 -9.82 18.07
N GLN A 5 26.87 -8.66 18.53
CA GLN A 5 25.46 -8.29 18.48
C GLN A 5 24.94 -8.19 17.04
N ASP A 6 25.75 -7.65 16.11
CA ASP A 6 25.40 -7.60 14.69
C ASP A 6 25.27 -9.03 14.13
N LEU A 7 26.20 -9.93 14.47
CA LEU A 7 26.19 -11.33 14.01
C LEU A 7 24.97 -12.10 14.54
N ASP A 8 24.64 -11.92 15.82
CA ASP A 8 23.47 -12.54 16.44
C ASP A 8 22.17 -12.04 15.79
N GLN A 9 22.07 -10.74 15.49
CA GLN A 9 20.92 -10.17 14.79
C GLN A 9 20.77 -10.75 13.38
N LEU A 10 21.87 -10.82 12.62
CA LEU A 10 21.88 -11.39 11.27
C LEU A 10 21.47 -12.87 11.29
N GLN A 11 22.00 -13.65 12.24
CA GLN A 11 21.64 -15.05 12.41
C GLN A 11 20.15 -15.22 12.73
N ASN A 12 19.60 -14.41 13.64
CA ASN A 12 18.18 -14.44 13.99
C ASN A 12 17.28 -14.06 12.80
N LYS A 13 17.76 -13.19 11.91
CA LYS A 13 17.08 -12.85 10.65
C LYS A 13 17.29 -13.88 9.53
N GLY A 14 18.17 -14.87 9.72
CA GLY A 14 18.54 -15.84 8.69
C GLY A 14 19.37 -15.23 7.56
N ILE A 15 20.10 -14.15 7.82
CA ILE A 15 20.97 -13.48 6.85
C ILE A 15 22.41 -13.92 7.11
N SER A 16 23.08 -14.41 6.07
CA SER A 16 24.49 -14.79 6.16
C SER A 16 25.41 -13.57 6.09
N THR A 17 26.58 -13.66 6.73
CA THR A 17 27.64 -12.64 6.62
C THR A 17 28.05 -12.41 5.17
N THR A 18 28.15 -13.47 4.37
CA THR A 18 28.48 -13.39 2.94
C THR A 18 27.44 -12.59 2.14
N GLN A 19 26.16 -12.71 2.46
CA GLN A 19 25.13 -11.86 1.82
C GLN A 19 25.34 -10.38 2.14
N ILE A 20 25.67 -10.06 3.40
CA ILE A 20 25.90 -8.68 3.82
C ILE A 20 27.17 -8.11 3.18
N GLU A 21 28.27 -8.86 3.18
CA GLU A 21 29.51 -8.46 2.52
C GLU A 21 29.27 -8.15 1.04
N LYS A 22 28.44 -8.95 0.37
CA LYS A 22 28.04 -8.69 -1.02
C LYS A 22 27.23 -7.40 -1.16
N GLN A 23 26.30 -7.13 -0.24
CA GLN A 23 25.55 -5.86 -0.23
C GLN A 23 26.48 -4.65 -0.03
N LEU A 24 27.46 -4.74 0.87
CA LEU A 24 28.45 -3.69 1.09
C LEU A 24 29.32 -3.43 -0.14
N VAL A 25 29.71 -4.48 -0.86
CA VAL A 25 30.40 -4.38 -2.15
C VAL A 25 29.52 -3.65 -3.17
N TYR A 26 28.22 -3.98 -3.25
CA TYR A 26 27.30 -3.27 -4.16
C TYR A 26 27.12 -1.80 -3.82
N PHE A 27 27.11 -1.42 -2.54
CA PHE A 27 27.05 -0.01 -2.16
C PHE A 27 28.33 0.75 -2.52
N ARG A 28 29.49 0.09 -2.44
CA ARG A 28 30.79 0.68 -2.78
C ARG A 28 31.00 0.80 -4.30
N ASP A 29 30.74 -0.30 -5.01
CA ASP A 29 31.09 -0.44 -6.43
C ASP A 29 29.92 0.00 -7.35
N GLY A 30 28.73 0.19 -6.77
CA GLY A 30 27.50 0.45 -7.49
C GLY A 30 26.87 -0.82 -8.09
N PHE A 31 25.70 -0.66 -8.69
CA PHE A 31 25.05 -1.71 -9.46
C PHE A 31 25.35 -1.51 -10.94
N PRO A 32 25.67 -2.58 -11.70
CA PRO A 32 25.81 -2.46 -13.13
C PRO A 32 24.51 -1.96 -13.74
N TYR A 33 24.60 -0.99 -14.64
CA TYR A 33 23.44 -0.52 -15.37
C TYR A 33 22.86 -1.65 -16.22
N LEU A 34 21.54 -1.77 -16.23
CA LEU A 34 20.86 -2.63 -17.18
C LEU A 34 21.06 -2.07 -18.58
N SER A 35 21.44 -2.94 -19.53
CA SER A 35 21.50 -2.56 -20.93
C SER A 35 20.09 -2.36 -21.46
N ILE A 36 19.71 -1.11 -21.72
CA ILE A 36 18.41 -0.76 -22.28
C ILE A 36 18.45 -1.08 -23.77
N VAL A 37 17.77 -2.16 -24.17
CA VAL A 37 17.71 -2.59 -25.58
C VAL A 37 16.84 -1.65 -26.40
N ALA A 38 15.62 -1.36 -25.91
CA ALA A 38 14.69 -0.40 -26.50
C ALA A 38 13.53 -0.14 -25.52
N ALA A 39 12.74 0.92 -25.79
CA ALA A 39 11.44 1.08 -25.16
C ALA A 39 10.48 -0.05 -25.60
N ALA A 40 9.64 -0.51 -24.68
CA ALA A 40 8.61 -1.49 -24.99
C ALA A 40 7.57 -0.87 -25.96
N SER A 41 7.32 -1.54 -27.07
CA SER A 41 6.32 -1.17 -28.06
C SER A 41 5.61 -2.43 -28.57
N VAL A 42 4.58 -2.27 -29.39
CA VAL A 42 3.92 -3.42 -30.05
C VAL A 42 4.93 -4.25 -30.84
N ASP A 43 5.86 -3.58 -31.54
CA ASP A 43 6.95 -4.26 -32.26
C ASP A 43 8.07 -4.79 -31.34
N LYS A 44 8.06 -4.40 -30.06
CA LYS A 44 9.15 -4.64 -29.09
C LYS A 44 8.60 -5.11 -27.74
N GLY A 45 8.03 -6.32 -27.74
CA GLY A 45 7.72 -7.07 -26.53
C GLY A 45 6.33 -6.84 -25.92
N ILE A 46 5.52 -5.95 -26.48
CA ILE A 46 4.10 -5.82 -26.09
C ILE A 46 3.25 -6.59 -27.10
N LEU A 47 2.57 -7.65 -26.63
CA LEU A 47 1.55 -8.32 -27.43
C LEU A 47 0.31 -7.44 -27.52
N GLN A 48 -0.05 -7.00 -28.71
CA GLN A 48 -1.34 -6.38 -28.98
C GLN A 48 -2.33 -7.46 -29.44
N VAL A 49 -3.36 -7.68 -28.63
CA VAL A 49 -4.47 -8.57 -28.99
C VAL A 49 -5.35 -7.86 -30.01
N ALA A 50 -5.64 -8.50 -31.15
CA ALA A 50 -6.58 -7.97 -32.13
C ALA A 50 -8.01 -8.01 -31.57
N GLU A 51 -8.84 -7.04 -31.93
CA GLU A 51 -10.23 -6.97 -31.46
C GLU A 51 -11.02 -8.25 -31.80
N ASP A 52 -10.78 -8.83 -32.97
CA ASP A 52 -11.42 -10.07 -33.42
C ASP A 52 -11.01 -11.31 -32.58
N ASP A 53 -9.85 -11.27 -31.90
CA ASP A 53 -9.34 -12.35 -31.06
C ASP A 53 -9.80 -12.24 -29.60
N GLU A 54 -10.29 -11.06 -29.17
CA GLU A 54 -10.72 -10.84 -27.79
C GLU A 54 -11.80 -11.84 -27.32
N PRO A 55 -12.88 -12.11 -28.09
CA PRO A 55 -13.91 -13.07 -27.68
C PRO A 55 -13.36 -14.48 -27.47
N HIS A 56 -12.37 -14.87 -28.28
CA HIS A 56 -11.71 -16.17 -28.16
C HIS A 56 -10.97 -16.31 -26.82
N TYR A 57 -10.15 -15.32 -26.46
CA TYR A 57 -9.40 -15.34 -25.20
C TYR A 57 -10.31 -15.26 -23.97
N GLN A 58 -11.36 -14.46 -24.03
CA GLN A 58 -12.35 -14.40 -22.95
C GLN A 58 -13.05 -15.75 -22.76
N GLU A 59 -13.44 -16.44 -23.84
CA GLU A 59 -14.06 -17.76 -23.74
C GLU A 59 -13.07 -18.81 -23.23
N ALA A 60 -11.82 -18.78 -23.69
CA ALA A 60 -10.76 -19.66 -23.19
C ALA A 60 -10.56 -19.48 -21.67
N TRP A 61 -10.57 -18.24 -21.18
CA TRP A 61 -10.48 -17.96 -19.74
C TRP A 61 -11.73 -18.42 -18.97
N ARG A 62 -12.94 -18.15 -19.48
CA ARG A 62 -14.19 -18.66 -18.88
C ARG A 62 -14.21 -20.18 -18.80
N HIS A 63 -13.73 -20.87 -19.84
CA HIS A 63 -13.58 -22.32 -19.84
C HIS A 63 -12.55 -22.78 -18.82
N PHE A 64 -11.41 -22.10 -18.72
CA PHE A 64 -10.38 -22.39 -17.72
C PHE A 64 -10.92 -22.30 -16.28
N LEU A 65 -11.72 -21.27 -15.96
CA LEU A 65 -12.35 -21.07 -14.65
C LEU A 65 -13.37 -22.16 -14.28
N LYS A 66 -13.96 -22.85 -15.27
CA LYS A 66 -14.84 -24.01 -15.07
C LYS A 66 -14.08 -25.30 -14.73
N GLY A 67 -12.76 -25.30 -14.90
CA GLY A 67 -11.90 -26.44 -14.58
C GLY A 67 -11.74 -26.70 -13.07
N ASN A 68 -10.74 -27.52 -12.73
CA ASN A 68 -10.38 -27.83 -11.33
C ASN A 68 -9.12 -27.06 -10.87
N LYS A 69 -8.74 -25.98 -11.57
CA LYS A 69 -7.59 -25.16 -11.23
C LYS A 69 -7.98 -24.10 -10.20
N LYS A 70 -7.04 -23.75 -9.31
CA LYS A 70 -7.22 -22.67 -8.35
C LYS A 70 -6.57 -21.39 -8.89
N VAL A 71 -7.38 -20.38 -9.17
CA VAL A 71 -6.89 -19.04 -9.48
C VAL A 71 -6.76 -18.27 -8.18
N VAL A 72 -5.60 -17.67 -7.95
CA VAL A 72 -5.33 -16.82 -6.79
C VAL A 72 -4.89 -15.46 -7.28
N LYS A 73 -5.60 -14.43 -6.84
CA LYS A 73 -5.18 -13.05 -7.01
C LYS A 73 -4.14 -12.72 -5.97
N PHE A 74 -2.90 -12.52 -6.40
CA PHE A 74 -1.79 -12.16 -5.52
C PHE A 74 -1.61 -10.65 -5.49
N VAL A 75 -1.70 -10.04 -4.30
CA VAL A 75 -1.74 -8.59 -4.12
C VAL A 75 -0.63 -8.12 -3.18
N PRO A 76 0.35 -7.33 -3.65
CA PRO A 76 1.30 -6.69 -2.77
C PRO A 76 0.65 -5.52 -2.03
N ALA A 77 0.53 -5.62 -0.69
CA ALA A 77 -0.18 -4.66 0.15
C ALA A 77 0.65 -4.15 1.35
N SER A 78 1.94 -4.50 1.43
CA SER A 78 2.85 -4.12 2.52
C SER A 78 3.34 -2.66 2.48
N GLY A 79 3.05 -1.92 1.40
CA GLY A 79 3.56 -0.56 1.23
C GLY A 79 3.00 0.43 2.25
N ALA A 80 3.87 1.02 3.06
CA ALA A 80 3.53 2.14 3.95
C ALA A 80 3.00 3.34 3.15
N ALA A 81 2.02 4.04 3.70
CA ALA A 81 1.46 5.23 3.06
C ALA A 81 2.33 6.48 3.22
N SER A 82 3.36 6.45 4.06
CA SER A 82 4.18 7.62 4.42
C SER A 82 4.68 8.45 3.23
N ARG A 83 5.11 7.81 2.13
CA ARG A 83 5.53 8.53 0.91
C ARG A 83 4.41 9.33 0.25
N MET A 84 3.16 8.86 0.37
CA MET A 84 1.97 9.55 -0.15
C MET A 84 1.74 10.88 0.56
N PHE A 85 2.14 10.97 1.84
CA PHE A 85 1.96 12.15 2.69
C PHE A 85 3.27 12.93 2.93
N LYS A 86 4.32 12.68 2.12
CA LYS A 86 5.66 13.28 2.33
C LYS A 86 5.62 14.80 2.47
N ASP A 87 4.87 15.47 1.60
CA ASP A 87 4.78 16.94 1.66
C ASP A 87 3.97 17.43 2.85
N LEU A 88 2.96 16.68 3.30
CA LEU A 88 2.20 17.01 4.50
C LEU A 88 3.03 16.81 5.78
N PHE A 89 3.87 15.78 5.85
CA PHE A 89 4.85 15.64 6.92
C PHE A 89 5.85 16.79 6.93
N ALA A 90 6.40 17.14 5.76
CA ALA A 90 7.31 18.29 5.64
C ALA A 90 6.63 19.60 6.07
N PHE A 91 5.33 19.76 5.78
CA PHE A 91 4.54 20.90 6.22
C PHE A 91 4.36 20.94 7.74
N LEU A 92 4.14 19.80 8.40
CA LEU A 92 4.07 19.74 9.86
C LEU A 92 5.36 20.23 10.52
N ASP A 93 6.52 19.84 9.97
CA ASP A 93 7.85 20.15 10.51
C ASP A 93 8.33 21.58 10.20
N ALA A 94 7.80 22.22 9.16
CA ALA A 94 8.25 23.55 8.72
C ALA A 94 7.68 24.69 9.60
N ASP A 95 8.29 25.88 9.61
CA ASP A 95 7.82 26.99 10.47
C ASP A 95 6.56 27.70 9.95
N ASN A 96 6.22 27.52 8.67
CA ASN A 96 5.05 28.16 8.07
C ASN A 96 3.74 27.61 8.66
N LYS A 97 2.82 28.52 8.98
CA LYS A 97 1.48 28.17 9.48
C LYS A 97 0.49 27.80 8.37
N GLU A 98 0.72 28.32 7.17
CA GLU A 98 -0.12 28.12 5.99
C GLU A 98 0.57 27.27 4.92
N PRO A 99 -0.18 26.56 4.08
CA PRO A 99 0.35 25.79 2.95
C PRO A 99 1.20 26.65 2.01
N VAL A 100 2.45 26.24 1.77
CA VAL A 100 3.38 26.97 0.88
C VAL A 100 3.60 26.21 -0.41
N LYS A 101 3.76 24.88 -0.35
CA LYS A 101 3.95 24.08 -1.56
C LYS A 101 2.64 23.93 -2.32
N GLU A 102 2.74 23.80 -3.64
CA GLU A 102 1.59 23.57 -4.51
C GLU A 102 0.83 22.28 -4.15
N SER A 103 1.53 21.21 -3.75
CA SER A 103 0.90 19.97 -3.30
C SER A 103 0.09 20.14 -1.99
N GLU A 104 0.58 20.97 -1.07
CA GLU A 104 -0.12 21.30 0.18
C GLU A 104 -1.38 22.13 -0.12
N LYS A 105 -1.26 23.14 -0.99
CA LYS A 105 -2.39 23.98 -1.41
C LYS A 105 -3.48 23.15 -2.11
N LEU A 106 -3.09 22.33 -3.08
CA LEU A 106 -4.00 21.42 -3.79
C LEU A 106 -4.70 20.44 -2.84
N PHE A 107 -3.99 19.94 -1.83
CA PHE A 107 -4.58 19.07 -0.82
C PHE A 107 -5.73 19.77 -0.07
N PHE A 108 -5.52 21.01 0.39
CA PHE A 108 -6.56 21.75 1.10
C PHE A 108 -7.69 22.25 0.20
N GLU A 109 -7.37 22.65 -1.04
CA GLU A 109 -8.37 23.03 -2.05
C GLU A 109 -9.34 21.88 -2.35
N HIS A 110 -8.81 20.67 -2.48
CA HIS A 110 -9.60 19.48 -2.80
C HIS A 110 -9.91 18.61 -1.58
N ILE A 111 -9.75 19.10 -0.35
CA ILE A 111 -9.86 18.28 0.85
C ILE A 111 -11.20 17.55 0.97
N ARG A 112 -12.27 18.17 0.47
CA ARG A 112 -13.64 17.65 0.45
C ARG A 112 -13.85 16.48 -0.53
N GLN A 113 -12.93 16.28 -1.47
CA GLN A 113 -13.02 15.22 -2.49
C GLN A 113 -12.42 13.90 -2.02
N PHE A 114 -11.65 13.91 -0.93
CA PHE A 114 -11.08 12.67 -0.41
C PHE A 114 -12.14 11.80 0.24
N ALA A 115 -12.04 10.49 0.02
CA ALA A 115 -12.91 9.51 0.67
C ALA A 115 -12.88 9.64 2.20
N PHE A 116 -11.73 9.99 2.79
CA PHE A 116 -11.60 10.14 4.24
C PHE A 116 -12.12 11.49 4.79
N PHE A 117 -12.69 12.39 3.98
CA PHE A 117 -13.07 13.74 4.42
C PHE A 117 -13.98 13.74 5.65
N ASP A 118 -15.08 12.97 5.63
CA ASP A 118 -16.04 12.96 6.74
C ASP A 118 -15.42 12.42 8.04
N GLN A 119 -14.58 11.39 7.91
CA GLN A 119 -13.84 10.82 9.05
C GLN A 119 -12.84 11.85 9.60
N LEU A 120 -12.09 12.52 8.73
CA LEU A 120 -11.14 13.55 9.12
C LEU A 120 -11.84 14.75 9.78
N ASN A 121 -12.99 15.17 9.24
CA ASN A 121 -13.76 16.27 9.78
C ASN A 121 -14.27 15.96 11.19
N THR A 122 -14.82 14.75 11.38
CA THR A 122 -15.26 14.27 12.69
C THR A 122 -14.10 14.21 13.69
N THR A 123 -12.91 13.75 13.25
CA THR A 123 -11.70 13.74 14.09
C THR A 123 -11.28 15.16 14.47
N CYS A 124 -11.32 16.11 13.54
CA CYS A 124 -11.02 17.51 13.82
C CYS A 124 -11.98 18.11 14.85
N GLU A 125 -13.29 17.87 14.70
CA GLU A 125 -14.30 18.33 15.64
C GLU A 125 -14.08 17.77 17.04
N LYS A 126 -13.76 16.48 17.13
CA LYS A 126 -13.48 15.81 18.42
C LYS A 126 -12.22 16.35 19.10
N HIS A 127 -11.16 16.62 18.34
CA HIS A 127 -9.85 16.98 18.89
C HIS A 127 -9.68 18.47 19.15
N TYR A 128 -10.28 19.30 18.30
CA TYR A 128 -10.02 20.73 18.28
C TYR A 128 -11.29 21.57 18.46
N GLY A 129 -12.46 20.94 18.58
CA GLY A 129 -13.74 21.62 18.77
C GLY A 129 -14.24 22.36 17.52
N ALA A 130 -13.63 22.13 16.36
CA ALA A 130 -13.94 22.82 15.12
C ALA A 130 -13.80 21.90 13.91
N ASN A 131 -14.65 22.11 12.90
CA ASN A 131 -14.58 21.39 11.64
C ASN A 131 -13.38 21.87 10.78
N ILE A 132 -13.06 21.14 9.72
CA ILE A 132 -11.91 21.43 8.85
C ILE A 132 -11.97 22.86 8.29
N SER A 133 -13.16 23.32 7.85
CA SER A 133 -13.29 24.65 7.24
C SER A 133 -13.04 25.79 8.24
N SER A 134 -13.54 25.64 9.47
CA SER A 134 -13.27 26.58 10.56
C SER A 134 -11.80 26.59 10.94
N LEU A 135 -11.16 25.41 11.06
CA LEU A 135 -9.73 25.33 11.34
C LEU A 135 -8.89 26.01 10.25
N CYS A 136 -9.20 25.78 8.97
CA CYS A 136 -8.50 26.44 7.86
C CYS A 136 -8.71 27.97 7.89
N ALA A 137 -9.93 28.44 8.16
CA ALA A 137 -10.23 29.88 8.26
C ALA A 137 -9.46 30.57 9.40
N ASP A 138 -9.21 29.86 10.49
CA ASP A 138 -8.42 30.33 11.64
C ASP A 138 -6.90 30.16 11.44
N GLY A 139 -6.44 29.74 10.25
CA GLY A 139 -5.03 29.50 9.96
C GLY A 139 -4.45 28.25 10.64
N ARG A 140 -5.31 27.35 11.14
CA ARG A 140 -4.95 26.12 11.87
C ARG A 140 -4.83 24.90 10.95
N TYR A 141 -4.23 25.07 9.77
CA TYR A 141 -4.03 24.01 8.78
C TYR A 141 -3.28 22.79 9.34
N LYS A 142 -2.28 23.03 10.20
CA LYS A 142 -1.49 21.95 10.80
C LYS A 142 -2.32 21.03 11.69
N ASP A 143 -3.35 21.53 12.35
CA ASP A 143 -4.21 20.70 13.19
C ASP A 143 -5.00 19.69 12.34
N VAL A 144 -5.43 20.11 11.14
CA VAL A 144 -6.05 19.19 10.17
C VAL A 144 -5.07 18.11 9.71
N VAL A 145 -3.82 18.47 9.44
CA VAL A 145 -2.80 17.50 9.02
C VAL A 145 -2.42 16.53 10.15
N LYS A 146 -2.31 17.01 11.40
CA LYS A 146 -2.10 16.15 12.58
C LYS A 146 -3.25 15.17 12.77
N ALA A 147 -4.49 15.65 12.69
CA ALA A 147 -5.67 14.77 12.74
C ALA A 147 -5.69 13.70 11.64
N LEU A 148 -5.06 13.95 10.49
CA LEU A 148 -4.92 12.95 9.43
C LEU A 148 -3.79 11.95 9.72
N LEU A 149 -2.59 12.45 10.06
CA LEU A 149 -1.38 11.64 10.04
C LEU A 149 -1.04 10.98 11.38
N ASP A 150 -1.31 11.65 12.49
CA ASP A 150 -0.84 11.23 13.81
C ASP A 150 -1.68 10.08 14.38
N ALA A 151 -1.08 9.33 15.31
CA ALA A 151 -1.64 8.10 15.87
C ALA A 151 -2.91 8.34 16.71
N ASP A 152 -3.02 9.53 17.29
CA ASP A 152 -4.18 10.03 18.01
C ASP A 152 -5.33 10.45 17.06
N GLY A 153 -5.02 10.77 15.80
CA GLY A 153 -6.00 11.06 14.75
C GLY A 153 -6.44 9.83 13.95
N LEU A 154 -6.46 9.95 12.63
CA LEU A 154 -6.74 8.84 11.71
C LEU A 154 -5.54 7.90 11.55
N ASN A 155 -4.35 8.29 11.99
CA ASN A 155 -3.11 7.51 11.93
C ASN A 155 -2.67 7.14 10.49
N TYR A 156 -3.05 7.92 9.48
CA TYR A 156 -2.73 7.61 8.08
C TYR A 156 -1.23 7.70 7.79
N GLY A 157 -0.46 8.34 8.68
CA GLY A 157 1.00 8.38 8.62
C GLY A 157 1.66 7.01 8.84
N ASN A 158 1.06 6.17 9.71
CA ASN A 158 1.62 4.88 10.09
C ASN A 158 0.89 3.68 9.48
N LEU A 159 -0.30 3.89 8.89
CA LEU A 159 -1.05 2.79 8.29
C LEU A 159 -0.54 2.43 6.88
N PRO A 160 -0.57 1.14 6.49
CA PRO A 160 -0.33 0.72 5.12
C PRO A 160 -1.47 1.17 4.22
N LYS A 161 -1.14 1.48 2.95
CA LYS A 161 -2.09 2.04 1.97
C LYS A 161 -3.35 1.19 1.80
N GLY A 162 -3.22 -0.13 1.94
CA GLY A 162 -4.32 -1.08 1.81
C GLY A 162 -5.48 -0.85 2.79
N LEU A 163 -5.23 -0.15 3.90
CA LEU A 163 -6.21 0.10 4.96
C LEU A 163 -6.84 1.50 4.91
N LEU A 164 -6.33 2.39 4.05
CA LEU A 164 -6.82 3.76 3.97
C LEU A 164 -8.15 3.83 3.20
N SER A 165 -9.04 4.73 3.60
CA SER A 165 -10.20 5.08 2.78
C SER A 165 -9.71 5.76 1.50
N PHE A 166 -9.96 5.15 0.35
CA PHE A 166 -9.36 5.57 -0.93
C PHE A 166 -10.42 5.98 -1.96
N HIS A 167 -11.52 5.24 -2.05
CA HIS A 167 -12.65 5.60 -2.93
C HIS A 167 -13.90 5.90 -2.11
N SER A 168 -14.70 6.84 -2.62
CA SER A 168 -16.03 7.14 -2.09
C SER A 168 -17.09 6.62 -3.05
N TYR A 169 -18.08 5.92 -2.51
CA TYR A 169 -19.24 5.43 -3.24
C TYR A 169 -20.51 5.85 -2.48
N PRO A 170 -21.70 5.86 -3.13
CA PRO A 170 -22.97 6.15 -2.44
C PRO A 170 -23.23 5.27 -1.21
N GLU A 171 -22.76 4.02 -1.23
CA GLU A 171 -22.86 3.07 -0.11
C GLU A 171 -21.74 3.21 0.95
N GLY A 172 -20.87 4.21 0.81
CA GLY A 172 -19.76 4.50 1.72
C GLY A 172 -18.38 4.29 1.12
N ASN A 173 -17.36 4.55 1.93
CA ASN A 173 -15.97 4.52 1.48
C ASN A 173 -15.42 3.09 1.36
N ARG A 174 -14.52 2.92 0.39
CA ARG A 174 -13.80 1.66 0.15
C ARG A 174 -12.30 1.84 0.28
N THR A 175 -11.68 0.86 0.93
CA THR A 175 -10.22 0.74 1.01
C THR A 175 -9.67 -0.06 -0.16
N PRO A 176 -8.38 0.03 -0.50
CA PRO A 176 -7.79 -0.79 -1.56
C PRO A 176 -7.93 -2.29 -1.33
N VAL A 177 -7.95 -2.76 -0.08
CA VAL A 177 -8.30 -4.17 0.23
C VAL A 177 -9.70 -4.51 -0.30
N GLY A 178 -10.69 -3.65 -0.05
CA GLY A 178 -12.04 -3.82 -0.57
C GLY A 178 -12.11 -3.78 -2.10
N GLU A 179 -11.32 -2.93 -2.74
CA GLU A 179 -11.22 -2.91 -4.21
C GLU A 179 -10.67 -4.21 -4.74
N HIS A 180 -9.59 -4.73 -4.16
CA HIS A 180 -9.01 -5.97 -4.65
C HIS A 180 -9.92 -7.18 -4.45
N LEU A 181 -10.73 -7.22 -3.38
CA LEU A 181 -11.78 -8.22 -3.21
C LEU A 181 -12.82 -8.11 -4.33
N THR A 182 -13.31 -6.90 -4.61
CA THR A 182 -14.30 -6.65 -5.68
C THR A 182 -13.74 -7.02 -7.05
N GLU A 183 -12.55 -6.52 -7.37
CA GLU A 183 -11.86 -6.75 -8.62
C GLU A 183 -11.55 -8.24 -8.84
N GLY A 184 -11.26 -8.99 -7.76
CA GLY A 184 -11.06 -10.44 -7.84
C GLY A 184 -12.28 -11.20 -8.38
N THR A 185 -13.49 -10.66 -8.20
CA THR A 185 -14.72 -11.31 -8.70
C THR A 185 -14.85 -11.26 -10.21
N TYR A 186 -14.23 -10.28 -10.88
CA TYR A 186 -14.30 -10.12 -12.33
C TYR A 186 -13.53 -11.20 -13.10
N TYR A 187 -12.42 -11.70 -12.55
CA TYR A 187 -11.55 -12.61 -13.30
C TYR A 187 -11.08 -13.86 -12.53
N ALA A 188 -11.23 -13.92 -11.21
CA ALA A 188 -10.75 -15.05 -10.39
C ALA A 188 -11.87 -15.86 -9.75
N LYS A 189 -13.13 -15.59 -10.10
CA LYS A 189 -14.29 -16.35 -9.60
C LYS A 189 -14.35 -17.73 -10.26
N ASP A 190 -14.24 -18.78 -9.46
CA ASP A 190 -14.33 -20.16 -9.94
C ASP A 190 -15.79 -20.64 -10.10
N LYS A 191 -15.96 -21.87 -10.61
CA LYS A 191 -17.28 -22.49 -10.82
C LYS A 191 -18.16 -22.64 -9.57
N GLY A 192 -17.58 -22.55 -8.38
CA GLY A 192 -18.28 -22.61 -7.10
C GLY A 192 -18.46 -21.24 -6.46
N ASP A 193 -18.32 -20.17 -7.25
CA ASP A 193 -18.36 -18.78 -6.81
C ASP A 193 -17.31 -18.44 -5.72
N ASN A 194 -16.18 -19.16 -5.69
CA ASN A 194 -15.08 -18.84 -4.78
C ASN A 194 -14.11 -17.86 -5.43
N VAL A 195 -13.66 -16.88 -4.66
CA VAL A 195 -12.65 -15.90 -5.06
C VAL A 195 -11.51 -15.95 -4.06
N ARG A 196 -10.30 -16.26 -4.55
CA ARG A 196 -9.10 -16.39 -3.72
C ARG A 196 -8.22 -15.17 -3.87
N VAL A 197 -7.98 -14.48 -2.77
CA VAL A 197 -7.11 -13.29 -2.74
C VAL A 197 -6.04 -13.50 -1.69
N HIS A 198 -4.79 -13.30 -2.06
CA HIS A 198 -3.65 -13.46 -1.18
C HIS A 198 -2.88 -12.16 -1.10
N PHE A 199 -2.82 -11.57 0.10
CA PHE A 199 -2.13 -10.31 0.34
C PHE A 199 -0.72 -10.57 0.87
N THR A 200 0.28 -9.88 0.32
CA THR A 200 1.57 -9.75 1.01
C THR A 200 1.55 -8.48 1.86
N VAL A 201 1.83 -8.62 3.15
CA VAL A 201 1.75 -7.55 4.15
C VAL A 201 3.05 -7.50 4.95
N SER A 202 3.33 -6.40 5.66
CA SER A 202 4.40 -6.41 6.66
C SER A 202 3.91 -7.09 7.94
N ALA A 203 4.83 -7.71 8.68
CA ALA A 203 4.49 -8.46 9.90
C ALA A 203 3.81 -7.56 10.94
N GLU A 204 4.25 -6.31 11.07
CA GLU A 204 3.67 -5.35 12.03
C GLU A 204 2.22 -4.97 11.73
N HIS A 205 1.77 -5.08 10.47
CA HIS A 205 0.44 -4.67 10.04
C HIS A 205 -0.51 -5.83 9.74
N GLN A 206 -0.05 -7.09 9.80
CA GLN A 206 -0.86 -8.25 9.43
C GLN A 206 -2.17 -8.31 10.22
N ALA A 207 -2.12 -8.09 11.54
CA ALA A 207 -3.31 -8.12 12.40
C ALA A 207 -4.36 -7.07 11.98
N LEU A 208 -3.94 -5.90 11.51
CA LEU A 208 -4.86 -4.85 11.04
C LEU A 208 -5.56 -5.25 9.73
N PHE A 209 -4.85 -5.93 8.83
CA PHE A 209 -5.44 -6.49 7.62
C PHE A 209 -6.44 -7.60 7.92
N GLU A 210 -6.09 -8.53 8.82
CA GLU A 210 -6.99 -9.59 9.25
C GLU A 210 -8.28 -9.03 9.86
N LEU A 211 -8.16 -8.02 10.72
CA LEU A 211 -9.30 -7.33 11.33
C LEU A 211 -10.18 -6.65 10.27
N LEU A 212 -9.58 -5.90 9.34
CA LEU A 212 -10.33 -5.23 8.28
C LEU A 212 -11.07 -6.24 7.39
N VAL A 213 -10.39 -7.32 6.99
CA VAL A 213 -10.98 -8.38 6.17
C VAL A 213 -12.10 -9.07 6.92
N ALA A 214 -11.92 -9.42 8.20
CA ALA A 214 -12.97 -10.03 9.01
C ALA A 214 -14.23 -9.14 9.09
N ALA A 215 -14.05 -7.82 9.25
CA ALA A 215 -15.15 -6.87 9.33
C ALA A 215 -15.87 -6.65 7.99
N ARG A 216 -15.14 -6.67 6.86
CA ARG A 216 -15.68 -6.27 5.56
C ARG A 216 -16.07 -7.43 4.64
N LYS A 217 -15.39 -8.57 4.76
CA LYS A 217 -15.59 -9.76 3.90
C LYS A 217 -17.05 -10.21 3.83
N PRO A 218 -17.84 -10.27 4.93
CA PRO A 218 -19.23 -10.71 4.86
C PRO A 218 -20.10 -9.81 3.99
N VAL A 219 -19.91 -8.49 4.09
CA VAL A 219 -20.65 -7.50 3.31
C VAL A 219 -20.34 -7.64 1.82
N TYR A 220 -19.05 -7.78 1.46
CA TYR A 220 -18.65 -7.99 0.07
C TYR A 220 -19.13 -9.34 -0.47
N ALA A 221 -19.00 -10.43 0.31
CA ALA A 221 -19.45 -11.76 -0.08
C ALA A 221 -20.95 -11.77 -0.42
N HIS A 222 -21.77 -11.16 0.44
CA HIS A 222 -23.21 -11.03 0.21
C HIS A 222 -23.51 -10.17 -1.03
N LYS A 223 -22.90 -8.98 -1.13
CA LYS A 223 -23.14 -8.04 -2.24
C LYS A 223 -22.73 -8.61 -3.60
N LEU A 224 -21.64 -9.36 -3.65
CA LEU A 224 -21.03 -9.84 -4.89
C LEU A 224 -21.40 -11.29 -5.20
N HIS A 225 -22.20 -11.94 -4.35
CA HIS A 225 -22.61 -13.33 -4.50
C HIS A 225 -21.43 -14.29 -4.66
N VAL A 226 -20.43 -14.17 -3.78
CA VAL A 226 -19.21 -15.00 -3.79
C VAL A 226 -18.80 -15.43 -2.39
N THR A 227 -18.00 -16.50 -2.32
CA THR A 227 -17.24 -16.87 -1.12
C THR A 227 -15.79 -16.43 -1.26
N PHE A 228 -15.29 -15.65 -0.30
CA PHE A 228 -13.90 -15.21 -0.29
C PHE A 228 -13.01 -16.13 0.56
N GLU A 229 -11.94 -16.64 -0.06
CA GLU A 229 -10.79 -17.24 0.61
C GLU A 229 -9.66 -16.20 0.63
N VAL A 230 -9.37 -15.62 1.79
CA VAL A 230 -8.34 -14.58 1.93
C VAL A 230 -7.14 -15.14 2.69
N GLY A 231 -5.96 -15.07 2.07
CA GLY A 231 -4.69 -15.47 2.65
C GLY A 231 -3.74 -14.28 2.86
N PHE A 232 -2.79 -14.46 3.77
CA PHE A 232 -1.74 -13.49 4.06
C PHE A 232 -0.38 -14.16 4.06
N SER A 233 0.65 -13.41 3.66
CA SER A 233 2.04 -13.80 3.85
C SER A 233 2.89 -12.57 4.10
N VAL A 234 4.01 -12.78 4.80
CA VAL A 234 5.01 -11.74 5.06
C VAL A 234 6.29 -12.05 4.29
N GLN A 235 7.05 -11.01 3.95
CA GLN A 235 8.36 -11.18 3.35
C GLN A 235 9.32 -11.83 4.37
N LYS A 236 10.16 -12.75 3.90
CA LYS A 236 11.18 -13.38 4.76
C LYS A 236 12.24 -12.35 5.14
N THR A 237 12.52 -12.21 6.43
CA THR A 237 13.58 -11.35 6.98
C THR A 237 14.97 -11.67 6.43
N ALA A 238 15.20 -12.89 5.98
CA ALA A 238 16.44 -13.32 5.30
C ALA A 238 16.72 -12.58 3.97
N THR A 239 15.73 -11.82 3.46
CA THR A 239 15.86 -11.00 2.24
C THR A 239 16.04 -9.51 2.53
N ASP A 240 16.13 -9.13 3.81
CA ASP A 240 16.34 -7.73 4.20
C ASP A 240 17.66 -7.20 3.64
N THR A 241 17.66 -5.91 3.29
CA THR A 241 18.87 -5.18 2.89
C THR A 241 19.43 -4.44 4.10
N LEU A 242 20.75 -4.48 4.27
CA LEU A 242 21.47 -3.75 5.32
C LEU A 242 21.34 -2.24 5.07
N ALA A 243 20.91 -1.52 6.09
CA ALA A 243 21.03 -0.06 6.11
C ALA A 243 22.48 0.32 6.45
N VAL A 244 23.07 1.22 5.65
CA VAL A 244 24.43 1.74 5.87
C VAL A 244 24.42 3.27 5.96
N ASP A 245 25.41 3.82 6.64
CA ASP A 245 25.64 5.26 6.71
C ASP A 245 26.36 5.79 5.45
N LYS A 246 26.73 7.09 5.46
CA LYS A 246 27.45 7.72 4.35
C LYS A 246 28.86 7.15 4.13
N ASN A 247 29.41 6.44 5.10
CA ASN A 247 30.72 5.79 5.04
C ASN A 247 30.61 4.31 4.64
N ASN A 248 29.41 3.84 4.27
CA ASN A 248 29.10 2.44 3.97
C ASN A 248 29.31 1.52 5.21
N GLU A 249 29.14 2.06 6.41
CA GLU A 249 29.18 1.29 7.65
C GLU A 249 27.76 0.88 8.08
N PRO A 250 27.58 -0.33 8.65
CA PRO A 250 26.28 -0.75 9.17
C PRO A 250 25.69 0.29 10.13
N PHE A 251 24.47 0.76 9.82
CA PHE A 251 23.76 1.70 10.65
C PHE A 251 23.28 1.01 11.94
N ARG A 252 23.55 1.63 13.09
CA ARG A 252 23.15 1.13 14.41
C ARG A 252 22.31 2.20 15.11
N ASN A 253 21.11 1.83 15.54
CA ASN A 253 20.18 2.66 16.28
C ASN A 253 19.88 2.12 17.68
#